data_AF-A0A7Y2VMP2-F1
#
_entry.id   AF-A0A7Y2VMP2-F1
#
_cell.length_a   1.000
_cell.length_b   1.000
_cell.length_c   1.000
_cell.angle_alpha   90.00
_cell.angle_beta   90.00
_cell.angle_gamma   90.00
#
_symmetry.space_group_name_H-M   'P 1'
#
loop_
_entity.id
_entity.type
_entity.pdbx_description
1 polymer ?
#
loop_
_entity_poly.entity_id
_entity_poly.type
_entity_poly.pdbx_seq_one_letter_code
_entity_poly.pdbx_strand_id
1 'polypeptide(L)'
;TWQAAQLAGTGGDYADGAPRFFSCQSCHMRPVNSAGCDKQDAEVRPDLPRHDHMGGNYWLADVIRYQDSQGTLRFGGGLAAEQETAMDFARQRAIDHLQQAAALEINGDELKVINLTGHKLITGYPEGRRMWLEITWFDANNEVLRVDGEYGPLKNADGTPVTVNSPASGQPVQVESILNLDDPHTLIYEAGLAITAEWANRLLALGWPGSMPLAYDRKTGEVTRTLAQLAAASPGSYQKSFHFVLNNTVISDNRIPPYGMRYDEALRRNALPVPASLYGDPGALGIYDHYDEIDLNDMSPSGTARAEIALRYQGTSWEYIQFLTLANNGTDPGNGGNAFLGNEGGNLLEAWLHAEIPLADSVAGDRRMVPPVTMATSTWVAEIRDEIVFKDGFEQE
;
A
#
# COMPACT_ATOMS: atom_id res chain seq x y z
N THR A 1 -15.78 -2.00 -18.65
CA THR A 1 -15.19 -0.97 -19.52
C THR A 1 -16.28 -0.16 -20.19
N TRP A 2 -15.97 1.04 -20.68
CA TRP A 2 -16.90 1.96 -21.36
C TRP A 2 -17.83 1.26 -22.37
N GLN A 3 -17.29 0.33 -23.17
CA GLN A 3 -18.05 -0.44 -24.16
C GLN A 3 -19.18 -1.28 -23.54
N ALA A 4 -18.98 -1.81 -22.33
CA ALA A 4 -20.01 -2.56 -21.63
C ALA A 4 -21.07 -1.65 -20.99
N ALA A 5 -20.73 -0.39 -20.65
CA ALA A 5 -21.71 0.61 -20.22
C ALA A 5 -22.59 1.09 -21.38
N GLN A 6 -22.06 1.13 -22.61
CA GLN A 6 -22.82 1.46 -23.82
C GLN A 6 -23.98 0.48 -24.09
N LEU A 7 -23.93 -0.75 -23.55
CA LEU A 7 -25.02 -1.73 -23.68
C LEU A 7 -26.35 -1.27 -23.05
N ALA A 8 -26.31 -0.32 -22.12
CA ALA A 8 -27.51 0.28 -21.55
C ALA A 8 -28.30 1.14 -22.55
N GLY A 9 -27.70 1.52 -23.69
CA GLY A 9 -28.35 2.32 -24.73
C GLY A 9 -28.55 3.80 -24.38
N THR A 10 -27.96 4.27 -23.28
CA THR A 10 -28.13 5.61 -22.69
C THR A 10 -26.89 6.50 -22.88
N GLY A 11 -26.05 6.22 -23.88
CA GLY A 11 -24.86 7.02 -24.15
C GLY A 11 -23.73 6.86 -23.12
N GLY A 12 -23.81 5.85 -22.25
CA GLY A 12 -22.86 5.57 -21.18
C GLY A 12 -23.43 5.75 -19.78
N ASP A 13 -24.59 6.39 -19.64
CA ASP A 13 -25.32 6.53 -18.37
C ASP A 13 -25.91 5.20 -17.89
N TYR A 14 -26.47 5.17 -16.68
CA TYR A 14 -27.16 3.97 -16.20
C TYR A 14 -28.45 3.72 -16.97
N ALA A 15 -28.92 2.46 -17.00
CA ALA A 15 -30.14 2.08 -17.71
C ALA A 15 -31.41 2.83 -17.22
N ASP A 16 -31.41 3.32 -15.97
CA ASP A 16 -32.50 4.13 -15.38
C ASP A 16 -32.39 5.63 -15.70
N GLY A 17 -31.41 6.04 -16.51
CA GLY A 17 -31.15 7.44 -16.89
C GLY A 17 -30.31 8.21 -15.88
N ALA A 18 -29.83 7.58 -14.80
CA ALA A 18 -28.91 8.25 -13.88
C ALA A 18 -27.54 8.50 -14.55
N PRO A 19 -26.95 9.70 -14.40
CA PRO A 19 -25.63 9.98 -14.96
C PRO A 19 -24.56 9.01 -14.47
N ARG A 20 -23.77 8.42 -15.38
CA ARG A 20 -22.63 7.58 -15.00
C ARG A 20 -21.37 8.41 -14.91
N PHE A 21 -20.96 8.72 -13.68
CA PHE A 21 -19.67 9.32 -13.43
C PHE A 21 -18.57 8.26 -13.53
N PHE A 22 -17.53 8.53 -14.33
CA PHE A 22 -16.30 7.73 -14.35
C PHE A 22 -15.58 7.88 -13.01
N SER A 23 -15.91 6.99 -12.09
CA SER A 23 -15.39 6.90 -10.73
C SER A 23 -14.55 5.62 -10.59
N CYS A 24 -14.04 5.38 -9.37
CA CYS A 24 -13.36 4.13 -9.02
C CYS A 24 -14.19 2.91 -9.43
N GLN A 25 -15.51 2.95 -9.28
CA GLN A 25 -16.40 1.85 -9.65
C GLN A 25 -16.44 1.60 -11.16
N SER A 26 -16.30 2.63 -12.00
CA SER A 26 -16.31 2.44 -13.45
C SER A 26 -15.07 1.70 -13.96
N CYS A 27 -13.94 1.86 -13.27
CA CYS A 27 -12.69 1.14 -13.56
C CYS A 27 -12.61 -0.23 -12.87
N HIS A 28 -13.06 -0.32 -11.62
CA HIS A 28 -12.92 -1.52 -10.79
C HIS A 28 -14.17 -2.42 -10.74
N MET A 29 -15.33 -1.99 -11.23
CA MET A 29 -16.55 -2.81 -11.22
C MET A 29 -17.09 -2.92 -12.63
N ARG A 30 -16.79 -4.04 -13.28
CA ARG A 30 -17.30 -4.32 -14.62
C ARG A 30 -18.84 -4.33 -14.59
N PRO A 31 -19.52 -3.60 -15.51
CA PRO A 31 -20.97 -3.69 -15.62
C PRO A 31 -21.39 -5.07 -16.14
N VAL A 32 -22.44 -5.64 -15.56
CA VAL A 32 -23.01 -6.95 -15.89
C VAL A 32 -24.53 -6.89 -15.97
N ASN A 33 -25.12 -7.81 -16.74
CA ASN A 33 -26.55 -8.02 -16.76
C ASN A 33 -26.99 -8.83 -15.53
N SER A 34 -27.58 -8.18 -14.54
CA SER A 34 -27.93 -8.81 -13.25
C SER A 34 -29.06 -8.05 -12.54
N ALA A 35 -29.63 -8.67 -11.50
CA ALA A 35 -30.42 -7.96 -10.48
C ALA A 35 -29.49 -7.35 -9.41
N GLY A 36 -29.95 -6.25 -8.78
CA GLY A 36 -29.16 -5.52 -7.77
C GLY A 36 -29.16 -6.14 -6.38
N CYS A 37 -30.00 -7.13 -6.15
CA CYS A 37 -30.09 -7.87 -4.90
C CYS A 37 -30.71 -9.25 -5.15
N ASP A 38 -30.48 -10.16 -4.21
CA ASP A 38 -31.15 -11.45 -4.17
C ASP A 38 -32.52 -11.30 -3.47
N LYS A 39 -33.47 -10.69 -4.17
CA LYS A 39 -34.87 -10.50 -3.74
C LYS A 39 -35.82 -10.90 -4.87
N GLN A 40 -36.97 -11.43 -4.47
CA GLN A 40 -38.05 -11.72 -5.39
C GLN A 40 -38.45 -10.43 -6.14
N ASP A 41 -38.63 -10.54 -7.46
CA ASP A 41 -38.99 -9.45 -8.37
C ASP A 41 -37.96 -8.31 -8.49
N ALA A 42 -36.70 -8.55 -8.07
CA ALA A 42 -35.63 -7.59 -8.30
C ALA A 42 -35.41 -7.38 -9.81
N GLU A 43 -35.50 -6.12 -10.24
CA GLU A 43 -35.31 -5.71 -11.62
C GLU A 43 -33.91 -6.09 -12.13
N VAL A 44 -33.86 -6.77 -13.28
CA VAL A 44 -32.61 -7.07 -13.98
C VAL A 44 -32.23 -5.88 -14.85
N ARG A 45 -31.02 -5.35 -14.64
CA ARG A 45 -30.45 -4.25 -15.44
C ARG A 45 -29.21 -4.73 -16.18
N PRO A 46 -28.98 -4.27 -17.42
CA PRO A 46 -27.88 -4.75 -18.27
C PRO A 46 -26.49 -4.28 -17.83
N ASP A 47 -26.41 -3.35 -16.87
CA ASP A 47 -25.24 -2.53 -16.62
C ASP A 47 -24.88 -2.36 -15.13
N LEU A 48 -25.29 -3.30 -14.28
CA LEU A 48 -25.02 -3.26 -12.84
C LEU A 48 -23.53 -3.42 -12.55
N PRO A 49 -22.94 -2.58 -11.68
CA PRO A 49 -21.57 -2.76 -11.22
C PRO A 49 -21.42 -4.09 -10.46
N ARG A 50 -20.56 -4.98 -10.95
CA ARG A 50 -20.27 -6.25 -10.26
C ARG A 50 -19.32 -5.99 -9.08
N HIS A 51 -19.74 -6.38 -7.88
CA HIS A 51 -18.90 -6.38 -6.67
C HIS A 51 -17.99 -7.63 -6.64
N ASP A 52 -17.03 -7.71 -7.55
CA ASP A 52 -16.14 -8.86 -7.69
C ASP A 52 -14.75 -8.64 -7.11
N HIS A 53 -14.64 -7.65 -6.20
CA HIS A 53 -13.46 -7.26 -5.42
C HIS A 53 -12.20 -6.93 -6.24
N MET A 54 -12.37 -6.52 -7.51
CA MET A 54 -11.26 -6.06 -8.35
C MET A 54 -10.62 -4.77 -7.80
N GLY A 55 -9.28 -4.69 -7.83
CA GLY A 55 -8.47 -3.61 -7.23
C GLY A 55 -7.22 -4.17 -6.55
N GLY A 56 -6.62 -3.42 -5.62
CA GLY A 56 -5.39 -3.84 -4.90
C GLY A 56 -5.61 -4.77 -3.69
N ASN A 57 -6.72 -5.51 -3.61
CA ASN A 57 -7.09 -6.31 -2.43
C ASN A 57 -6.84 -7.81 -2.63
N TYR A 58 -5.72 -8.18 -3.24
CA TYR A 58 -5.37 -9.57 -3.56
C TYR A 58 -5.35 -10.51 -2.35
N TRP A 59 -5.19 -9.99 -1.14
CA TRP A 59 -5.05 -10.75 0.10
C TRP A 59 -6.37 -10.97 0.85
N LEU A 60 -7.43 -10.21 0.52
CA LEU A 60 -8.67 -10.19 1.30
C LEU A 60 -9.42 -11.53 1.24
N ALA A 61 -9.36 -12.21 0.08
CA ALA A 61 -9.97 -13.53 -0.11
C ALA A 61 -9.45 -14.55 0.91
N ASP A 62 -8.14 -14.63 1.08
CA ASP A 62 -7.50 -15.59 1.97
C ASP A 62 -7.83 -15.30 3.45
N VAL A 63 -7.90 -14.02 3.81
CA VAL A 63 -8.32 -13.59 5.16
C VAL A 63 -9.79 -13.87 5.45
N ILE A 64 -10.68 -13.72 4.45
CA ILE A 64 -12.09 -14.10 4.60
C ILE A 64 -12.23 -15.61 4.78
N ARG A 65 -11.54 -16.41 3.96
CA ARG A 65 -11.53 -17.88 4.05
C ARG A 65 -11.06 -18.38 5.40
N TYR A 66 -9.94 -17.83 5.87
CA TYR A 66 -9.40 -18.21 7.16
C TYR A 66 -10.43 -17.90 8.26
N GLN A 67 -10.97 -16.68 8.29
CA GLN A 67 -11.97 -16.33 9.28
C GLN A 67 -13.27 -17.15 9.17
N ASP A 68 -13.68 -17.55 7.97
CA ASP A 68 -14.82 -18.45 7.79
C ASP A 68 -14.53 -19.82 8.42
N SER A 69 -13.35 -20.39 8.14
CA SER A 69 -12.91 -21.68 8.69
C SER A 69 -12.82 -21.68 10.22
N GLN A 70 -12.49 -20.51 10.81
CA GLN A 70 -12.41 -20.31 12.25
C GLN A 70 -13.74 -19.84 12.87
N GLY A 71 -14.78 -19.59 12.06
CA GLY A 71 -16.06 -19.04 12.53
C GLY A 71 -15.96 -17.64 13.15
N THR A 72 -14.98 -16.84 12.74
CA THR A 72 -14.72 -15.50 13.28
C THR A 72 -15.27 -14.36 12.42
N LEU A 73 -15.81 -14.65 11.23
CA LEU A 73 -16.54 -13.66 10.43
C LEU A 73 -17.72 -13.09 11.22
N ARG A 74 -17.75 -11.76 11.37
CA ARG A 74 -18.84 -11.07 12.07
C ARG A 74 -20.16 -11.06 11.33
N PHE A 75 -20.09 -11.05 10.01
CA PHE A 75 -21.25 -11.06 9.14
C PHE A 75 -21.02 -12.07 8.03
N GLY A 76 -22.00 -12.94 7.82
CA GLY A 76 -21.92 -14.02 6.82
C GLY A 76 -21.24 -15.27 7.37
N GLY A 77 -20.56 -15.97 6.46
CA GLY A 77 -19.89 -17.24 6.70
C GLY A 77 -20.62 -18.45 6.10
N GLY A 78 -20.02 -19.63 6.23
CA GLY A 78 -20.48 -20.87 5.59
C GLY A 78 -20.29 -20.82 4.08
N LEU A 79 -19.08 -20.48 3.63
CA LEU A 79 -18.80 -20.32 2.21
C LEU A 79 -18.94 -21.64 1.45
N ALA A 80 -19.74 -21.61 0.38
CA ALA A 80 -19.89 -22.71 -0.56
C ALA A 80 -18.70 -22.78 -1.53
N ALA A 81 -18.45 -23.94 -2.13
CA ALA A 81 -17.34 -24.17 -3.06
C ALA A 81 -17.35 -23.19 -4.25
N GLU A 82 -18.53 -22.80 -4.72
CA GLU A 82 -18.67 -21.82 -5.81
C GLU A 82 -18.27 -20.41 -5.37
N GLN A 83 -18.56 -20.03 -4.12
CA GLN A 83 -18.15 -18.74 -3.54
C GLN A 83 -16.64 -18.71 -3.32
N GLU A 84 -16.08 -19.83 -2.84
CA GLU A 84 -14.65 -20.02 -2.74
C GLU A 84 -13.96 -19.82 -4.10
N THR A 85 -14.44 -20.51 -5.13
CA THR A 85 -13.92 -20.37 -6.49
C THR A 85 -14.04 -18.93 -7.02
N ALA A 86 -15.13 -18.23 -6.71
CA ALA A 86 -15.32 -16.84 -7.10
C ALA A 86 -14.29 -15.89 -6.44
N MET A 87 -13.90 -16.17 -5.19
CA MET A 87 -12.87 -15.43 -4.48
C MET A 87 -11.48 -15.67 -5.06
N ASP A 88 -11.14 -16.90 -5.50
CA ASP A 88 -9.89 -17.15 -6.22
C ASP A 88 -9.80 -16.32 -7.50
N PHE A 89 -10.88 -16.29 -8.28
CA PHE A 89 -10.91 -15.46 -9.47
C PHE A 89 -10.81 -13.96 -9.14
N ALA A 90 -11.38 -13.51 -8.02
CA ALA A 90 -11.24 -12.12 -7.55
C ALA A 90 -9.80 -11.78 -7.18
N ARG A 91 -9.15 -12.66 -6.44
CA ARG A 91 -7.73 -12.53 -6.09
C ARG A 91 -6.84 -12.50 -7.33
N GLN A 92 -7.02 -13.41 -8.27
CA GLN A 92 -6.22 -13.40 -9.51
C GLN A 92 -6.41 -12.09 -10.29
N ARG A 93 -7.66 -11.63 -10.46
CA ARG A 93 -7.93 -10.35 -11.11
C ARG A 93 -7.27 -9.17 -10.39
N ALA A 94 -7.22 -9.20 -9.06
CA ALA A 94 -6.55 -8.16 -8.27
C ALA A 94 -5.03 -8.13 -8.55
N ILE A 95 -4.39 -9.31 -8.64
CA ILE A 95 -2.97 -9.44 -8.99
C ILE A 95 -2.74 -8.95 -10.43
N ASP A 96 -3.50 -9.44 -11.40
CA ASP A 96 -3.38 -9.05 -12.81
C ASP A 96 -3.55 -7.53 -12.99
N HIS A 97 -4.45 -6.92 -12.22
CA HIS A 97 -4.69 -5.49 -12.27
C HIS A 97 -3.55 -4.68 -11.64
N LEU A 98 -2.95 -5.17 -10.55
CA LEU A 98 -1.73 -4.56 -9.99
C LEU A 98 -0.58 -4.59 -10.99
N GLN A 99 -0.44 -5.67 -11.77
CA GLN A 99 0.58 -5.81 -12.81
C GLN A 99 0.35 -4.89 -14.03
N GLN A 100 -0.88 -4.43 -14.22
CA GLN A 100 -1.23 -3.45 -15.27
C GLN A 100 -1.22 -2.00 -14.78
N ALA A 101 -1.12 -1.78 -13.46
CA ALA A 101 -1.28 -0.46 -12.86
C ALA A 101 -0.03 0.42 -13.00
N ALA A 102 1.13 -0.18 -13.25
CA ALA A 102 2.39 0.53 -13.33
C ALA A 102 3.32 -0.08 -14.38
N ALA A 103 4.25 0.71 -14.88
CA ALA A 103 5.37 0.23 -15.70
C ALA A 103 6.70 0.76 -15.17
N LEU A 104 7.76 0.01 -15.43
CA LEU A 104 9.14 0.45 -15.25
C LEU A 104 9.75 0.66 -16.63
N GLU A 105 10.34 1.83 -16.87
CA GLU A 105 11.07 2.16 -18.10
C GLU A 105 12.49 2.61 -17.72
N ILE A 106 13.49 2.12 -18.44
CA ILE A 106 14.90 2.49 -18.21
C ILE A 106 15.47 3.10 -19.48
N ASN A 107 16.09 4.27 -19.33
CA ASN A 107 16.81 4.96 -20.40
C ASN A 107 18.15 5.46 -19.88
N GLY A 108 19.24 4.78 -20.26
CA GLY A 108 20.56 4.99 -19.63
C GLY A 108 20.50 4.66 -18.14
N ASP A 109 20.85 5.62 -17.30
CA ASP A 109 20.82 5.50 -15.83
C ASP A 109 19.48 5.95 -15.21
N GLU A 110 18.55 6.46 -16.02
CA GLU A 110 17.25 6.92 -15.53
C GLU A 110 16.22 5.78 -15.50
N LEU A 111 15.66 5.51 -14.33
CA LEU A 111 14.49 4.67 -14.12
C LEU A 111 13.25 5.54 -13.99
N LYS A 112 12.22 5.26 -14.80
CA LYS A 112 10.87 5.80 -14.61
C LYS A 112 9.96 4.76 -13.98
N VAL A 113 9.27 5.17 -12.91
CA VAL A 113 8.11 4.43 -12.36
C VAL A 113 6.86 5.12 -12.87
N ILE A 114 6.17 4.50 -13.83
CA ILE A 114 5.07 5.14 -14.57
C ILE A 114 3.73 4.70 -14.00
N ASN A 115 2.85 5.66 -13.72
CA ASN A 115 1.47 5.41 -13.31
C ASN A 115 0.56 5.24 -14.53
N LEU A 116 0.00 4.03 -14.70
CA LEU A 116 -0.93 3.69 -15.77
C LEU A 116 -2.40 3.73 -15.33
N THR A 117 -2.68 4.21 -14.12
CA THR A 117 -4.02 4.28 -13.54
C THR A 117 -4.67 5.66 -13.72
N GLY A 118 -5.98 5.74 -13.49
CA GLY A 118 -6.74 7.00 -13.53
C GLY A 118 -6.74 7.80 -12.23
N HIS A 119 -5.93 7.42 -11.24
CA HIS A 119 -5.80 8.08 -9.94
C HIS A 119 -4.34 8.04 -9.47
N LYS A 120 -4.02 8.57 -8.29
CA LYS A 120 -2.65 8.41 -7.74
C LYS A 120 -2.28 6.94 -7.60
N LEU A 121 -1.03 6.60 -7.83
CA LEU A 121 -0.47 5.26 -7.66
C LEU A 121 0.38 5.24 -6.40
N ILE A 122 -0.04 4.58 -5.32
CA ILE A 122 -1.30 3.83 -5.09
C ILE A 122 -2.45 4.74 -4.60
N THR A 123 -3.70 4.26 -4.62
CA THR A 123 -4.87 5.00 -4.08
C THR A 123 -5.66 4.18 -3.05
N GLY A 124 -6.76 4.73 -2.54
CA GLY A 124 -7.65 4.13 -1.57
C GLY A 124 -7.38 4.61 -0.15
N TYR A 125 -7.70 3.78 0.84
CA TYR A 125 -7.27 4.00 2.22
C TYR A 125 -5.76 3.77 2.31
N PRO A 126 -4.95 4.83 2.52
CA PRO A 126 -3.50 4.72 2.36
C PRO A 126 -2.81 4.04 3.55
N GLU A 127 -3.46 4.01 4.72
CA GLU A 127 -2.88 3.41 5.92
C GLU A 127 -2.58 1.93 5.71
N GLY A 128 -1.33 1.55 6.01
CA GLY A 128 -0.85 0.18 5.86
C GLY A 128 -0.63 -0.28 4.41
N ARG A 129 -0.99 0.49 3.39
CA ARG A 129 -0.68 0.13 1.99
C ARG A 129 0.65 0.75 1.59
N ARG A 130 1.50 -0.03 0.93
CA ARG A 130 2.79 0.45 0.42
C ARG A 130 3.05 -0.08 -0.98
N MET A 131 3.65 0.77 -1.79
CA MET A 131 4.34 0.39 -3.01
C MET A 131 5.79 0.83 -2.85
N TRP A 132 6.76 0.03 -3.29
CA TRP A 132 8.18 0.39 -3.15
C TRP A 132 9.02 -0.30 -4.22
N LEU A 133 10.25 0.21 -4.41
CA LEU A 133 11.25 -0.46 -5.23
C LEU A 133 12.09 -1.37 -4.37
N GLU A 134 12.15 -2.64 -4.75
CA GLU A 134 13.16 -3.59 -4.28
C GLU A 134 14.23 -3.70 -5.36
N ILE A 135 15.46 -3.31 -5.05
CA ILE A 135 16.57 -3.24 -6.01
C ILE A 135 17.72 -4.10 -5.50
N THR A 136 18.08 -5.14 -6.26
CA THR A 136 19.26 -5.97 -5.98
C THR A 136 20.40 -5.55 -6.89
N TRP A 137 21.47 -5.02 -6.31
CA TRP A 137 22.68 -4.57 -7.01
C TRP A 137 23.72 -5.69 -7.06
N PHE A 138 24.32 -5.88 -8.23
CA PHE A 138 25.30 -6.92 -8.48
C PHE A 138 26.61 -6.33 -8.99
N ASP A 139 27.73 -6.93 -8.59
CA ASP A 139 29.04 -6.65 -9.16
C ASP A 139 29.24 -7.33 -10.53
N ALA A 140 30.42 -7.15 -11.13
CA ALA A 140 30.76 -7.78 -12.42
C ALA A 140 30.85 -9.32 -12.38
N ASN A 141 30.95 -9.93 -11.20
CA ASN A 141 30.97 -11.38 -10.99
C ASN A 141 29.58 -11.97 -10.68
N ASN A 142 28.53 -11.14 -10.67
CA ASN A 142 27.17 -11.46 -10.21
C ASN A 142 27.06 -11.73 -8.70
N GLU A 143 27.97 -11.21 -7.89
CA GLU A 143 27.84 -11.19 -6.43
C GLU A 143 26.92 -10.03 -6.01
N VAL A 144 26.01 -10.28 -5.06
CA VAL A 144 25.11 -9.25 -4.54
C VAL A 144 25.91 -8.27 -3.68
N LEU A 145 25.87 -6.99 -4.05
CA LEU A 145 26.50 -5.90 -3.32
C LEU A 145 25.56 -5.32 -2.25
N ARG A 146 24.29 -5.12 -2.61
CA ARG A 146 23.28 -4.49 -1.74
C ARG A 146 21.87 -4.83 -2.23
N VAL A 147 20.92 -4.93 -1.30
CA VAL A 147 19.49 -5.01 -1.60
C VAL A 147 18.79 -3.83 -0.94
N ASP A 148 18.21 -2.94 -1.75
CA ASP A 148 17.39 -1.82 -1.27
C ASP A 148 15.93 -2.26 -1.17
N GLY A 149 15.21 -1.82 -0.14
CA GLY A 149 13.79 -2.17 0.04
C GLY A 149 13.50 -3.66 0.28
N GLU A 150 14.48 -4.43 0.77
CA GLU A 150 14.34 -5.88 0.98
C GLU A 150 13.14 -6.23 1.88
N TYR A 151 12.27 -7.13 1.41
CA TYR A 151 11.19 -7.72 2.19
C TYR A 151 11.54 -9.10 2.72
N GLY A 152 11.43 -9.30 4.02
CA GLY A 152 11.75 -10.60 4.61
C GLY A 152 11.55 -10.69 6.12
N PRO A 153 12.10 -11.75 6.75
CA PRO A 153 11.96 -11.99 8.18
C PRO A 153 12.66 -10.91 9.02
N LEU A 154 11.86 -10.17 9.78
CA LEU A 154 12.32 -9.06 10.62
C LEU A 154 13.13 -9.57 11.81
N LYS A 155 14.20 -8.84 12.13
CA LYS A 155 15.14 -9.15 13.21
C LYS A 155 15.43 -7.92 14.08
N ASN A 156 15.75 -8.19 15.34
CA ASN A 156 16.31 -7.22 16.26
C ASN A 156 17.77 -6.88 15.90
N ALA A 157 18.33 -5.85 16.52
CA ALA A 157 19.71 -5.43 16.27
C ALA A 157 20.75 -6.51 16.63
N ASP A 158 20.42 -7.42 17.55
CA ASP A 158 21.25 -8.56 17.95
C ASP A 158 21.06 -9.79 17.04
N GLY A 159 20.25 -9.69 15.99
CA GLY A 159 19.96 -10.77 15.04
C GLY A 159 18.85 -11.74 15.48
N THR A 160 18.26 -11.57 16.67
CA THR A 160 17.14 -12.41 17.11
C THR A 160 15.85 -12.11 16.30
N PRO A 161 14.99 -13.12 16.04
CA PRO A 161 13.73 -12.91 15.35
C PRO A 161 12.80 -11.93 16.08
N VAL A 162 12.19 -11.00 15.34
CA VAL A 162 11.01 -10.28 15.82
C VAL A 162 9.80 -11.21 15.67
N THR A 163 9.08 -11.45 16.76
CA THR A 163 7.96 -12.39 16.77
C THR A 163 6.69 -11.75 17.33
N VAL A 164 5.55 -12.24 16.87
CA VAL A 164 4.23 -11.96 17.42
C VAL A 164 3.56 -13.28 17.76
N ASN A 165 2.84 -13.35 18.88
CA ASN A 165 2.11 -14.57 19.24
C ASN A 165 0.83 -14.65 18.41
N SER A 166 0.58 -15.80 17.78
CA SER A 166 -0.71 -16.11 17.17
C SER A 166 -1.80 -16.07 18.25
N PRO A 167 -2.85 -15.24 18.11
CA PRO A 167 -3.98 -15.23 19.02
C PRO A 167 -4.63 -16.59 19.28
N ALA A 168 -4.67 -17.48 18.28
CA ALA A 168 -5.30 -18.81 18.45
C ALA A 168 -4.39 -19.83 19.14
N SER A 169 -3.11 -19.90 18.78
CA SER A 169 -2.18 -20.95 19.25
C SER A 169 -1.29 -20.52 20.41
N GLY A 170 -1.15 -19.21 20.65
CA GLY A 170 -0.17 -18.62 21.55
C GLY A 170 1.29 -18.82 21.13
N GLN A 171 1.54 -19.44 19.98
CA GLN A 171 2.89 -19.70 19.50
C GLN A 171 3.50 -18.46 18.85
N PRO A 172 4.81 -18.21 19.03
CA PRO A 172 5.48 -17.12 18.36
C PRO A 172 5.59 -17.39 16.85
N VAL A 173 5.24 -16.40 16.05
CA VAL A 173 5.42 -16.38 14.59
C VAL A 173 6.37 -15.24 14.24
N GLN A 174 7.39 -15.53 13.42
CA GLN A 174 8.33 -14.50 13.00
C GLN A 174 7.69 -13.55 12.00
N VAL A 175 7.80 -12.25 12.27
CA VAL A 175 7.24 -11.16 11.45
C VAL A 175 8.01 -11.01 10.15
N GLU A 176 7.30 -10.85 9.03
CA GLU A 176 7.85 -10.45 7.74
C GLU A 176 7.43 -9.02 7.36
N SER A 177 8.40 -8.19 6.96
CA SER A 177 8.17 -6.81 6.54
C SER A 177 9.36 -6.29 5.72
N ILE A 178 9.29 -5.05 5.25
CA ILE A 178 10.47 -4.35 4.73
C ILE A 178 11.48 -4.21 5.88
N LEU A 179 12.70 -4.72 5.68
CA LEU A 179 13.68 -4.91 6.74
C LEU A 179 14.16 -3.58 7.34
N ASN A 180 14.49 -2.61 6.48
CA ASN A 180 14.95 -1.28 6.88
C ASN A 180 14.08 -0.17 6.24
N LEU A 181 13.11 0.34 7.01
CA LEU A 181 12.23 1.44 6.59
C LEU A 181 12.93 2.80 6.62
N ASP A 182 14.00 2.93 7.40
CA ASP A 182 14.75 4.18 7.58
C ASP A 182 15.98 4.25 6.65
N ASP A 183 16.16 3.26 5.78
CA ASP A 183 17.24 3.28 4.79
C ASP A 183 17.01 4.43 3.79
N PRO A 184 17.99 5.33 3.58
CA PRO A 184 17.85 6.38 2.59
C PRO A 184 17.68 5.85 1.16
N HIS A 185 18.04 4.59 0.87
CA HIS A 185 17.85 3.98 -0.44
C HIS A 185 16.53 3.21 -0.57
N THR A 186 15.77 3.04 0.52
CA THR A 186 14.44 2.40 0.49
C THR A 186 13.40 3.39 -0.02
N LEU A 187 13.04 3.25 -1.31
CA LEU A 187 12.06 4.13 -1.97
C LEU A 187 10.63 3.60 -1.82
N ILE A 188 9.88 4.16 -0.86
CA ILE A 188 8.48 3.80 -0.59
C ILE A 188 7.54 4.92 -1.05
N TYR A 189 6.53 4.56 -1.82
CA TYR A 189 5.41 5.40 -2.24
C TYR A 189 4.24 5.25 -1.26
N GLU A 190 3.96 6.27 -0.46
CA GLU A 190 2.91 6.28 0.57
C GLU A 190 2.33 7.69 0.82
N ALA A 191 1.23 7.75 1.57
CA ALA A 191 0.75 9.00 2.18
C ALA A 191 0.94 8.94 3.69
N GLY A 192 1.66 9.92 4.24
CA GLY A 192 1.87 10.09 5.66
C GLY A 192 0.76 10.95 6.26
N LEU A 193 -0.21 10.29 6.89
CA LEU A 193 -1.24 10.93 7.70
C LEU A 193 -0.76 11.11 9.13
N ALA A 194 -1.13 12.22 9.76
CA ALA A 194 -0.69 12.52 11.12
C ALA A 194 -1.73 13.28 11.95
N ILE A 195 -1.53 13.23 13.27
CA ILE A 195 -2.17 14.10 14.26
C ILE A 195 -1.17 15.21 14.62
N THR A 196 -1.61 16.47 14.63
CA THR A 196 -0.78 17.60 15.09
C THR A 196 -0.89 17.84 16.60
N ALA A 197 0.09 18.51 17.21
CA ALA A 197 0.07 18.87 18.63
C ALA A 197 -1.15 19.73 19.01
N GLU A 198 -1.56 20.65 18.14
CA GLU A 198 -2.76 21.49 18.35
C GLU A 198 -4.03 20.64 18.33
N TRP A 199 -4.12 19.67 17.42
CA TRP A 199 -5.24 18.76 17.35
C TRP A 199 -5.27 17.80 18.54
N ALA A 200 -4.10 17.31 18.98
CA ALA A 200 -4.00 16.52 20.20
C ALA A 200 -4.53 17.27 21.43
N ASN A 201 -4.21 18.56 21.59
CA ASN A 201 -4.77 19.40 22.65
C ASN A 201 -6.32 19.50 22.58
N ARG A 202 -6.88 19.58 21.37
CA ARG A 202 -8.34 19.58 21.17
C ARG A 202 -8.96 18.24 21.54
N LEU A 203 -8.35 17.12 21.14
CA LEU A 203 -8.83 15.79 21.49
C LEU A 203 -8.85 15.59 23.03
N LEU A 204 -7.81 16.03 23.74
CA LEU A 204 -7.81 16.00 25.21
C LEU A 204 -8.96 16.83 25.80
N ALA A 205 -9.20 18.04 25.27
CA ALA A 205 -10.30 18.88 25.72
C ALA A 205 -11.68 18.29 25.42
N LEU A 206 -11.78 17.42 24.40
CA LEU A 206 -12.98 16.64 24.08
C LEU A 206 -13.13 15.38 24.94
N GLY A 207 -12.20 15.12 25.86
CA GLY A 207 -12.26 14.00 26.79
C GLY A 207 -11.57 12.72 26.31
N TRP A 208 -10.79 12.77 25.23
CA TRP A 208 -9.97 11.62 24.82
C TRP A 208 -8.88 11.32 25.86
N PRO A 209 -8.60 10.04 26.16
CA PRO A 209 -7.64 9.69 27.19
C PRO A 209 -6.23 10.08 26.77
N GLY A 210 -5.51 10.80 27.64
CA GLY A 210 -4.14 11.22 27.38
C GLY A 210 -3.14 10.06 27.23
N SER A 211 -3.48 8.88 27.76
CA SER A 211 -2.72 7.64 27.61
C SER A 211 -2.92 6.96 26.25
N MET A 212 -3.84 7.43 25.40
CA MET A 212 -4.11 6.83 24.09
C MET A 212 -2.81 6.73 23.27
N PRO A 213 -2.38 5.53 22.86
CA PRO A 213 -1.23 5.36 21.99
C PRO A 213 -1.49 5.95 20.61
N LEU A 214 -0.50 6.66 20.08
CA LEU A 214 -0.50 7.19 18.71
C LEU A 214 0.45 6.44 17.78
N ALA A 215 1.49 5.82 18.35
CA ALA A 215 2.48 5.06 17.61
C ALA A 215 3.09 3.96 18.49
N TYR A 216 3.57 2.92 17.83
CA TYR A 216 4.20 1.75 18.44
C TYR A 216 5.56 1.51 17.78
N ASP A 217 6.49 0.94 18.55
CA ASP A 217 7.73 0.40 18.00
C ASP A 217 7.40 -0.88 17.20
N ARG A 218 7.84 -0.92 15.95
CA ARG A 218 7.51 -2.03 15.04
C ARG A 218 8.12 -3.37 15.47
N LYS A 219 9.16 -3.39 16.31
CA LYS A 219 9.85 -4.61 16.74
C LYS A 219 9.36 -5.08 18.11
N THR A 220 9.20 -4.16 19.07
CA THR A 220 8.84 -4.49 20.46
C THR A 220 7.35 -4.35 20.73
N GLY A 221 6.63 -3.55 19.93
CA GLY A 221 5.22 -3.20 20.19
C GLY A 221 5.06 -2.19 21.33
N GLU A 222 6.14 -1.63 21.86
CA GLU A 222 6.06 -0.61 22.91
C GLU A 222 5.46 0.70 22.37
N VAL A 223 4.69 1.39 23.22
CA VAL A 223 4.12 2.70 22.86
C VAL A 223 5.25 3.73 22.79
N THR A 224 5.50 4.27 21.60
CA THR A 224 6.53 5.29 21.38
C THR A 224 5.99 6.72 21.55
N ARG A 225 4.68 6.90 21.40
CA ARG A 225 4.03 8.20 21.55
C ARG A 225 2.59 8.07 22.04
N THR A 226 2.22 8.86 23.05
CA THR A 226 0.82 9.02 23.49
C THR A 226 0.22 10.36 23.09
N LEU A 227 -1.11 10.47 23.17
CA LEU A 227 -1.86 11.70 22.91
C LEU A 227 -1.43 12.86 23.83
N ALA A 228 -1.28 12.63 25.13
CA ALA A 228 -0.84 13.66 26.07
C ALA A 228 0.59 14.12 25.79
N GLN A 229 1.48 13.19 25.45
CA GLN A 229 2.85 13.52 25.08
C GLN A 229 2.89 14.37 23.80
N LEU A 230 2.02 14.08 22.83
CA LEU A 230 1.87 14.90 21.61
C LEU A 230 1.32 16.30 21.90
N ALA A 231 0.28 16.39 22.72
CA ALA A 231 -0.29 17.68 23.11
C ALA A 231 0.71 18.60 23.84
N ALA A 232 1.65 18.02 24.59
CA ALA A 232 2.69 18.75 25.30
C ALA A 232 3.90 19.15 24.43
N ALA A 233 3.98 18.69 23.17
CA ALA A 233 5.08 19.07 22.28
C ALA A 233 4.95 20.50 21.75
N SER A 234 6.05 21.01 21.21
CA SER A 234 6.12 22.33 20.60
C SER A 234 5.07 22.50 19.49
N PRO A 235 4.49 23.71 19.32
CA PRO A 235 3.59 24.01 18.20
C PRO A 235 4.16 23.59 16.85
N GLY A 236 3.32 23.06 15.97
CA GLY A 236 3.71 22.50 14.67
C GLY A 236 4.27 21.07 14.72
N SER A 237 4.49 20.50 15.90
CA SER A 237 4.85 19.08 16.02
C SER A 237 3.69 18.18 15.56
N TYR A 238 4.02 17.01 15.04
CA TYR A 238 3.05 16.02 14.60
C TYR A 238 3.51 14.60 14.93
N GLN A 239 2.58 13.65 14.85
CA GLN A 239 2.86 12.21 14.94
C GLN A 239 2.15 11.49 13.80
N LYS A 240 2.91 10.79 12.94
CA LYS A 240 2.33 9.81 12.00
C LYS A 240 1.52 8.79 12.80
N SER A 241 0.30 8.50 12.38
CA SER A 241 -0.57 7.55 13.09
C SER A 241 -1.47 6.79 12.12
N PHE A 242 -1.96 5.63 12.55
CA PHE A 242 -2.98 4.86 11.84
C PHE A 242 -4.39 5.07 12.41
N HIS A 243 -4.61 6.16 13.17
CA HIS A 243 -5.94 6.56 13.61
C HIS A 243 -6.66 7.30 12.47
N PHE A 244 -7.08 6.57 11.44
CA PHE A 244 -7.67 7.10 10.20
C PHE A 244 -8.61 8.30 10.40
N VAL A 245 -9.58 8.15 11.30
CA VAL A 245 -10.62 9.17 11.55
C VAL A 245 -10.07 10.38 12.33
N LEU A 246 -9.00 10.19 13.11
CA LEU A 246 -8.43 11.24 13.95
C LEU A 246 -7.30 12.01 13.29
N ASN A 247 -6.67 11.45 12.25
CA ASN A 247 -5.63 12.13 11.46
C ASN A 247 -6.19 13.42 10.85
N ASN A 248 -5.54 14.56 11.11
CA ASN A 248 -6.01 15.89 10.70
C ASN A 248 -5.09 16.59 9.69
N THR A 249 -4.00 15.95 9.29
CA THR A 249 -3.06 16.51 8.31
C THR A 249 -2.40 15.41 7.47
N VAL A 250 -1.98 15.78 6.25
CA VAL A 250 -1.13 15.00 5.36
C VAL A 250 0.26 15.63 5.38
N ILE A 251 1.23 14.98 6.03
CA ILE A 251 2.60 15.51 6.17
C ILE A 251 3.51 15.10 5.00
N SER A 252 3.14 14.04 4.28
CA SER A 252 3.85 13.55 3.10
C SER A 252 2.86 12.83 2.18
N ASP A 253 3.05 12.94 0.87
CA ASP A 253 2.30 12.20 -0.14
C ASP A 253 3.13 12.19 -1.42
N ASN A 254 3.91 11.12 -1.57
CA ASN A 254 4.72 10.86 -2.75
C ASN A 254 4.08 9.77 -3.62
N ARG A 255 2.75 9.70 -3.69
CA ARG A 255 2.07 8.76 -4.60
C ARG A 255 1.99 9.41 -5.98
N ILE A 256 2.37 8.65 -7.00
CA ILE A 256 2.59 9.16 -8.36
C ILE A 256 1.24 9.62 -8.97
N PRO A 257 1.11 10.86 -9.49
CA PRO A 257 -0.10 11.37 -10.13
C PRO A 257 -0.53 10.52 -11.34
N PRO A 258 -1.84 10.46 -11.68
CA PRO A 258 -2.28 9.89 -12.94
C PRO A 258 -2.02 10.85 -14.10
N TYR A 259 -2.03 10.29 -15.30
CA TYR A 259 -1.97 11.05 -16.54
C TYR A 259 -3.02 12.17 -16.58
N GLY A 260 -2.58 13.40 -16.85
CA GLY A 260 -3.46 14.57 -16.98
C GLY A 260 -3.95 15.17 -15.66
N MET A 261 -3.40 14.77 -14.50
CA MET A 261 -3.75 15.39 -13.22
C MET A 261 -3.34 16.86 -13.19
N ARG A 262 -4.35 17.76 -13.16
CA ARG A 262 -4.13 19.21 -13.12
C ARG A 262 -3.91 19.69 -11.69
N TYR A 263 -2.96 20.61 -11.52
CA TYR A 263 -2.64 21.23 -10.22
C TYR A 263 -3.86 21.81 -9.52
N ASP A 264 -4.67 22.63 -10.20
CA ASP A 264 -5.76 23.36 -9.55
C ASP A 264 -6.89 22.43 -9.08
N GLU A 265 -7.17 21.37 -9.85
CA GLU A 265 -8.16 20.36 -9.45
C GLU A 265 -7.64 19.48 -8.31
N ALA A 266 -6.35 19.18 -8.29
CA ALA A 266 -5.72 18.47 -7.18
C ALA A 266 -5.77 19.31 -5.89
N LEU A 267 -5.45 20.61 -5.97
CA LEU A 267 -5.56 21.56 -4.86
C LEU A 267 -7.00 21.63 -4.34
N ARG A 268 -7.97 21.84 -5.24
CA ARG A 268 -9.40 21.89 -4.90
C ARG A 268 -9.90 20.62 -4.19
N ARG A 269 -9.34 19.45 -4.55
CA ARG A 269 -9.74 18.13 -4.01
C ARG A 269 -8.87 17.65 -2.84
N ASN A 270 -7.96 18.50 -2.33
CA ASN A 270 -6.99 18.12 -1.30
C ASN A 270 -6.20 16.85 -1.66
N ALA A 271 -5.74 16.79 -2.92
CA ALA A 271 -5.06 15.64 -3.51
C ALA A 271 -3.69 16.02 -4.09
N LEU A 272 -3.10 17.15 -3.70
CA LEU A 272 -1.75 17.49 -4.13
C LEU A 272 -0.72 16.47 -3.64
N PRO A 273 0.37 16.21 -4.37
CA PRO A 273 1.59 15.67 -3.79
C PRO A 273 2.09 16.57 -2.65
N VAL A 274 2.87 16.02 -1.73
CA VAL A 274 3.51 16.80 -0.67
C VAL A 274 5.02 16.53 -0.70
N PRO A 275 5.84 17.52 -1.11
CA PRO A 275 5.47 18.88 -1.52
C PRO A 275 4.74 18.93 -2.87
N ALA A 276 3.99 20.01 -3.12
CA ALA A 276 3.21 20.16 -4.34
C ALA A 276 4.06 20.26 -5.63
N SER A 277 5.36 20.44 -5.50
CA SER A 277 6.35 20.52 -6.59
C SER A 277 6.94 19.16 -7.00
N LEU A 278 6.60 18.08 -6.30
CA LEU A 278 7.31 16.80 -6.40
C LEU A 278 7.36 16.20 -7.82
N TYR A 279 6.32 16.37 -8.62
CA TYR A 279 6.24 15.76 -9.97
C TYR A 279 6.17 16.84 -11.05
N GLY A 280 7.33 17.22 -11.58
CA GLY A 280 7.45 18.20 -12.67
C GLY A 280 7.18 19.66 -12.29
N ASP A 281 6.95 19.95 -11.00
CA ASP A 281 6.60 21.28 -10.46
C ASP A 281 5.67 22.13 -11.35
N PRO A 282 4.45 21.63 -11.66
CA PRO A 282 3.64 22.19 -12.74
C PRO A 282 3.07 23.58 -12.45
N GLY A 283 3.01 23.99 -11.17
CA GLY A 283 2.37 25.23 -10.75
C GLY A 283 0.90 25.35 -11.14
N ALA A 284 0.31 26.53 -10.94
CA ALA A 284 -1.08 26.82 -11.30
C ALA A 284 -1.33 26.59 -12.80
N LEU A 285 -2.50 26.04 -13.15
CA LEU A 285 -2.90 25.64 -14.51
C LEU A 285 -2.08 24.50 -15.13
N GLY A 286 -0.97 24.06 -14.52
CA GLY A 286 -0.13 22.99 -15.04
C GLY A 286 -0.66 21.58 -14.79
N ILE A 287 0.06 20.60 -15.36
CA ILE A 287 -0.24 19.16 -15.29
C ILE A 287 0.96 18.46 -14.68
N TYR A 288 0.71 17.63 -13.67
CA TYR A 288 1.73 16.81 -13.04
C TYR A 288 2.31 15.75 -13.97
N ASP A 289 3.58 15.43 -13.80
CA ASP A 289 4.15 14.21 -14.35
C ASP A 289 3.47 12.99 -13.73
N HIS A 290 3.21 11.99 -14.58
CA HIS A 290 2.54 10.75 -14.19
C HIS A 290 3.54 9.61 -13.96
N TYR A 291 4.78 9.98 -13.66
CA TYR A 291 5.86 9.09 -13.36
C TYR A 291 6.76 9.70 -12.29
N ASP A 292 7.52 8.85 -11.62
CA ASP A 292 8.68 9.23 -10.82
C ASP A 292 9.95 8.95 -11.61
N GLU A 293 11.00 9.76 -11.44
CA GLU A 293 12.29 9.62 -12.12
C GLU A 293 13.40 9.41 -11.08
N ILE A 294 14.18 8.35 -11.27
CA ILE A 294 15.21 7.92 -10.33
C ILE A 294 16.52 7.71 -11.09
N ASP A 295 17.59 8.35 -10.66
CA ASP A 295 18.94 8.11 -11.16
C ASP A 295 19.54 6.87 -10.48
N LEU A 296 19.64 5.77 -11.24
CA LEU A 296 20.17 4.50 -10.75
C LEU A 296 21.68 4.55 -10.50
N ASN A 297 22.41 5.38 -11.24
CA ASN A 297 23.85 5.52 -11.03
C ASN A 297 24.12 6.20 -9.67
N ASP A 298 23.38 7.26 -9.35
CA ASP A 298 23.46 7.95 -8.06
C ASP A 298 23.05 7.05 -6.88
N MET A 299 22.10 6.14 -7.09
CA MET A 299 21.71 5.16 -6.07
C MET A 299 22.74 4.02 -5.93
N SER A 300 23.37 3.59 -7.02
CA SER A 300 24.15 2.35 -7.04
C SER A 300 25.36 2.37 -6.09
N PRO A 301 25.67 1.25 -5.41
CA PRO A 301 26.93 1.14 -4.68
C PRO A 301 28.13 1.09 -5.64
N SER A 302 29.31 1.53 -5.17
CA SER A 302 30.54 1.45 -5.96
C SER A 302 30.83 0.02 -6.41
N GLY A 303 31.23 -0.16 -7.67
CA GLY A 303 31.52 -1.47 -8.27
C GLY A 303 30.30 -2.20 -8.83
N THR A 304 29.13 -1.57 -8.82
CA THR A 304 27.93 -2.12 -9.45
C THR A 304 28.10 -2.26 -10.96
N ALA A 305 27.75 -3.43 -11.49
CA ALA A 305 27.68 -3.69 -12.93
C ALA A 305 26.23 -3.86 -13.42
N ARG A 306 25.31 -4.29 -12.54
CA ARG A 306 23.92 -4.62 -12.89
C ARG A 306 22.99 -4.42 -11.71
N ALA A 307 21.72 -4.16 -11.98
CA ALA A 307 20.65 -4.23 -10.99
C ALA A 307 19.45 -5.04 -11.48
N GLU A 308 18.81 -5.79 -10.58
CA GLU A 308 17.45 -6.31 -10.75
C GLU A 308 16.49 -5.44 -9.95
N ILE A 309 15.45 -4.94 -10.61
CA ILE A 309 14.51 -3.97 -10.02
C ILE A 309 13.12 -4.58 -10.04
N ALA A 310 12.45 -4.58 -8.90
CA ALA A 310 11.06 -4.98 -8.76
C ALA A 310 10.24 -3.87 -8.09
N LEU A 311 9.16 -3.43 -8.74
CA LEU A 311 8.13 -2.62 -8.11
C LEU A 311 7.20 -3.54 -7.33
N ARG A 312 7.25 -3.45 -6.00
CA ARG A 312 6.49 -4.29 -5.08
C ARG A 312 5.28 -3.54 -4.56
N TYR A 313 4.20 -4.27 -4.28
CA TYR A 313 3.01 -3.75 -3.62
C TYR A 313 2.59 -4.65 -2.46
N GLN A 314 2.27 -4.03 -1.32
CA GLN A 314 1.66 -4.71 -0.18
C GLN A 314 0.35 -4.03 0.20
N GLY A 315 -0.73 -4.82 0.26
CA GLY A 315 -2.06 -4.33 0.60
C GLY A 315 -2.24 -4.00 2.09
N THR A 316 -1.41 -4.56 2.96
CA THR A 316 -1.39 -4.33 4.42
C THR A 316 -0.01 -4.61 4.98
N SER A 317 0.60 -3.61 5.61
CA SER A 317 1.91 -3.74 6.25
C SER A 317 1.80 -4.30 7.67
N TRP A 318 2.91 -4.87 8.15
CA TRP A 318 3.04 -5.31 9.53
C TRP A 318 2.68 -4.21 10.54
N GLU A 319 3.16 -2.98 10.35
CA GLU A 319 2.94 -1.89 11.31
C GLU A 319 1.46 -1.54 11.45
N TYR A 320 0.69 -1.69 10.36
CA TYR A 320 -0.75 -1.49 10.40
C TYR A 320 -1.48 -2.63 11.13
N ILE A 321 -1.12 -3.88 10.86
CA ILE A 321 -1.69 -5.05 11.56
C ILE A 321 -1.34 -5.00 13.06
N GLN A 322 -0.10 -4.66 13.39
CA GLN A 322 0.35 -4.46 14.77
C GLN A 322 -0.47 -3.36 15.45
N PHE A 323 -0.65 -2.22 14.78
CA PHE A 323 -1.49 -1.14 15.31
C PHE A 323 -2.93 -1.58 15.55
N LEU A 324 -3.59 -2.23 14.58
CA LEU A 324 -4.97 -2.69 14.74
C LEU A 324 -5.13 -3.69 15.89
N THR A 325 -4.08 -4.46 16.19
CA THR A 325 -4.05 -5.39 17.31
C THR A 325 -3.86 -4.65 18.63
N LEU A 326 -2.80 -3.84 18.75
CA LEU A 326 -2.39 -3.19 20.00
C LEU A 326 -3.28 -2.01 20.40
N ALA A 327 -3.92 -1.35 19.44
CA ALA A 327 -4.83 -0.23 19.70
C ALA A 327 -6.27 -0.69 19.95
N ASN A 328 -6.58 -1.98 19.81
CA ASN A 328 -7.91 -2.50 20.12
C ASN A 328 -8.10 -2.60 21.64
N ASN A 329 -9.07 -1.86 22.18
CA ASN A 329 -9.37 -1.81 23.62
C ASN A 329 -10.09 -3.05 24.17
N GLY A 330 -10.23 -4.12 23.37
CA GLY A 330 -10.84 -5.35 23.82
C GLY A 330 -12.36 -5.25 23.96
N THR A 331 -12.95 -6.17 24.73
CA THR A 331 -14.40 -6.37 24.79
C THR A 331 -15.10 -5.57 25.88
N ASP A 332 -14.38 -4.97 26.82
CA ASP A 332 -14.95 -4.30 27.99
C ASP A 332 -15.27 -2.82 27.72
N PRO A 333 -16.56 -2.43 27.60
CA PRO A 333 -16.93 -1.05 27.36
C PRO A 333 -16.57 -0.11 28.52
N GLY A 334 -16.44 -0.63 29.75
CA GLY A 334 -16.00 0.15 30.91
C GLY A 334 -14.57 0.67 30.77
N ASN A 335 -13.77 0.03 29.93
CA ASN A 335 -12.39 0.39 29.61
C ASN A 335 -12.23 0.94 28.19
N GLY A 336 -13.32 1.37 27.54
CA GLY A 336 -13.30 1.90 26.17
C GLY A 336 -13.26 0.82 25.08
N GLY A 337 -13.49 -0.45 25.44
CA GLY A 337 -13.66 -1.57 24.54
C GLY A 337 -15.07 -1.67 23.94
N ASN A 338 -15.30 -2.72 23.16
CA ASN A 338 -16.58 -2.99 22.51
C ASN A 338 -16.90 -4.47 22.56
N ALA A 339 -18.00 -4.88 23.20
CA ALA A 339 -18.36 -6.29 23.33
C ALA A 339 -18.58 -7.00 21.98
N PHE A 340 -18.97 -6.25 20.93
CA PHE A 340 -19.21 -6.77 19.59
C PHE A 340 -17.92 -6.84 18.74
N LEU A 341 -17.04 -5.83 18.82
CA LEU A 341 -15.84 -5.69 17.96
C LEU A 341 -14.50 -5.87 18.68
N GLY A 342 -14.52 -6.15 19.99
CA GLY A 342 -13.34 -6.13 20.85
C GLY A 342 -12.29 -7.19 20.53
N ASN A 343 -12.65 -8.23 19.77
CA ASN A 343 -11.70 -9.27 19.35
C ASN A 343 -11.15 -9.05 17.93
N GLU A 344 -11.63 -8.04 17.20
CA GLU A 344 -11.33 -7.92 15.76
C GLU A 344 -9.86 -7.65 15.46
N GLY A 345 -9.13 -7.00 16.38
CA GLY A 345 -7.67 -6.85 16.24
C GLY A 345 -6.96 -8.20 16.23
N GLY A 346 -7.31 -9.08 17.17
CA GLY A 346 -6.77 -10.43 17.24
C GLY A 346 -7.25 -11.34 16.10
N ASN A 347 -8.53 -11.27 15.74
CA ASN A 347 -9.08 -12.06 14.63
C ASN A 347 -8.42 -11.69 13.29
N LEU A 348 -8.18 -10.40 13.04
CA LEU A 348 -7.51 -9.93 11.84
C LEU A 348 -6.02 -10.31 11.85
N LEU A 349 -5.32 -10.16 12.98
CA LEU A 349 -3.94 -10.61 13.11
C LEU A 349 -3.83 -12.10 12.80
N GLU A 350 -4.65 -12.93 13.43
CA GLU A 350 -4.65 -14.37 13.22
C GLU A 350 -4.91 -14.71 11.75
N ALA A 351 -5.89 -14.06 11.11
CA ALA A 351 -6.16 -14.28 9.69
C ALA A 351 -5.02 -13.82 8.79
N TRP A 352 -4.35 -12.72 9.14
CA TRP A 352 -3.20 -12.21 8.40
C TRP A 352 -1.97 -13.13 8.54
N LEU A 353 -1.77 -13.75 9.71
CA LEU A 353 -0.76 -14.78 9.99
C LEU A 353 -1.04 -16.15 9.34
N HIS A 354 -2.20 -16.30 8.69
CA HIS A 354 -2.61 -17.53 8.03
C HIS A 354 -3.14 -17.28 6.62
N ALA A 355 -2.87 -16.09 6.06
CA ALA A 355 -3.19 -15.79 4.68
C ALA A 355 -2.20 -16.54 3.79
N GLU A 356 -2.51 -17.80 3.50
CA GLU A 356 -1.76 -18.61 2.54
C GLU A 356 -2.00 -18.03 1.15
N ILE A 357 -1.08 -17.19 0.69
CA ILE A 357 -1.08 -16.67 -0.67
C ILE A 357 -0.13 -17.55 -1.48
N PRO A 358 -0.61 -18.59 -2.21
CA PRO A 358 0.18 -19.23 -3.25
C PRO A 358 0.48 -18.20 -4.33
N LEU A 359 1.56 -17.44 -4.17
CA LEU A 359 2.13 -16.63 -5.24
C LEU A 359 3.01 -17.53 -6.08
N ALA A 360 2.94 -17.38 -7.40
CA ALA A 360 3.77 -18.10 -8.36
C ALA A 360 5.26 -17.70 -8.31
N ASP A 361 5.66 -16.80 -7.41
CA ASP A 361 7.05 -16.39 -7.23
C ASP A 361 7.68 -17.21 -6.10
N SER A 362 8.55 -18.13 -6.53
CA SER A 362 9.35 -19.05 -5.75
C SER A 362 10.19 -18.37 -4.67
N VAL A 363 9.63 -18.23 -3.47
CA VAL A 363 10.42 -18.10 -2.24
C VAL A 363 10.25 -19.40 -1.48
N ALA A 364 11.35 -20.12 -1.28
CA ALA A 364 11.36 -21.35 -0.51
C ALA A 364 10.88 -21.07 0.93
N GLY A 365 9.75 -21.67 1.32
CA GLY A 365 9.21 -21.64 2.68
C GLY A 365 7.73 -21.28 2.71
N ASP A 366 6.98 -21.92 3.62
CA ASP A 366 5.58 -21.61 3.92
C ASP A 366 5.50 -20.19 4.50
N ARG A 367 5.43 -19.15 3.64
CA ARG A 367 5.20 -17.78 4.08
C ARG A 367 3.82 -17.71 4.73
N ARG A 368 3.80 -17.36 6.02
CA ARG A 368 2.58 -17.33 6.85
C ARG A 368 1.85 -15.98 6.77
N MET A 369 2.46 -14.94 6.20
CA MET A 369 1.94 -13.58 6.20
C MET A 369 1.65 -13.12 4.79
N VAL A 370 0.71 -12.19 4.59
CA VAL A 370 0.37 -11.61 3.27
C VAL A 370 1.64 -11.09 2.56
N PRO A 371 2.19 -11.82 1.56
CA PRO A 371 3.38 -11.40 0.84
C PRO A 371 3.07 -10.22 -0.08
N PRO A 372 4.07 -9.42 -0.46
CA PRO A 372 3.90 -8.44 -1.52
C PRO A 372 3.72 -9.08 -2.89
N VAL A 373 3.05 -8.35 -3.79
CA VAL A 373 2.90 -8.66 -5.21
C VAL A 373 3.93 -7.88 -6.01
N THR A 374 4.57 -8.55 -6.97
CA THR A 374 5.37 -7.90 -8.01
C THR A 374 4.45 -7.24 -9.03
N MET A 375 4.50 -5.92 -9.12
CA MET A 375 3.74 -5.15 -10.11
C MET A 375 4.47 -5.10 -11.46
N ALA A 376 5.76 -4.80 -11.43
CA ALA A 376 6.59 -4.69 -12.62
C ALA A 376 8.05 -5.01 -12.27
N THR A 377 8.82 -5.45 -13.25
CA THR A 377 10.25 -5.73 -13.09
C THR A 377 11.05 -5.12 -14.22
N SER A 378 12.29 -4.74 -13.95
CA SER A 378 13.25 -4.31 -14.96
C SER A 378 14.66 -4.75 -14.60
N THR A 379 15.60 -4.60 -15.53
CA THR A 379 17.02 -4.85 -15.30
C THR A 379 17.81 -3.67 -15.84
N TRP A 380 18.73 -3.18 -15.03
CA TRP A 380 19.66 -2.12 -15.40
C TRP A 380 21.07 -2.67 -15.52
N VAL A 381 21.86 -2.12 -16.42
CA VAL A 381 23.29 -2.43 -16.60
C VAL A 381 24.03 -1.11 -16.57
N ALA A 382 25.04 -1.01 -15.71
CA ALA A 382 25.86 0.19 -15.62
C ALA A 382 26.62 0.40 -16.94
N GLU A 383 26.55 1.60 -17.51
CA GLU A 383 27.38 1.91 -18.67
C GLU A 383 28.87 1.87 -18.30
N ILE A 384 29.69 1.26 -19.16
CA ILE A 384 31.15 1.30 -19.03
C ILE A 384 31.60 2.73 -19.33
N ARG A 385 31.73 3.55 -18.28
CA ARG A 385 32.36 4.87 -18.40
C ARG A 385 33.87 4.67 -18.38
N ASP A 386 34.46 4.38 -19.54
CA ASP A 386 35.91 4.50 -19.72
C ASP A 386 36.27 5.95 -19.41
N GLU A 387 36.85 6.21 -18.24
CA GLU A 387 37.53 7.47 -17.96
C GLU A 387 38.68 7.61 -18.96
N ILE A 388 38.43 8.26 -20.09
CA ILE A 388 39.49 8.79 -20.94
C ILE A 388 40.11 9.94 -20.16
N VAL A 389 41.06 9.61 -19.28
CA VAL A 389 42.00 10.57 -18.72
C VAL A 389 42.88 11.05 -19.88
N PHE A 390 42.49 12.15 -20.50
CA PHE A 390 43.42 12.92 -21.33
C PHE A 390 44.54 13.38 -20.40
N LYS A 391 45.70 12.71 -20.48
CA LYS A 391 46.94 13.29 -19.97
C LYS A 391 47.27 14.48 -20.86
N ASP A 392 46.87 15.67 -20.42
CA ASP A 392 47.36 16.92 -20.99
C ASP A 392 48.87 16.95 -20.83
N GLY A 393 49.55 16.82 -21.97
CA GLY A 393 51.00 16.69 -22.04
C GLY A 393 51.49 16.86 -23.47
N PHE A 394 51.12 17.98 -24.09
CA PHE A 394 51.83 18.51 -25.26
C PHE A 394 51.98 20.03 -25.11
N GLU A 395 53.11 20.43 -24.53
CA GLU A 395 53.69 21.75 -24.80
C GLU A 395 54.09 21.79 -26.27
N GLN A 396 53.61 22.80 -27.01
CA GLN A 396 54.12 23.14 -28.33
C GLN A 396 55.34 24.05 -28.15
N GLU A 397 56.47 23.64 -28.74
CA GLU A 397 57.61 24.52 -29.08
C GLU A 397 57.25 25.53 -30.18
#